data_AF-A0A096AQL0-F1
#
_entry.id   AF-A0A096AQL0-F1
#
_cell.length_a   1.000
_cell.length_b   1.000
_cell.length_c   1.000
_cell.angle_alpha   90.00
_cell.angle_beta   90.00
_cell.angle_gamma   90.00
#
_symmetry.space_group_name_H-M   'P 1'
#
loop_
_entity.id
_entity.type
_entity.pdbx_description
1 polymer ?
#
loop_
_entity_poly.entity_id
_entity_poly.type
_entity_poly.pdbx_seq_one_letter_code
_entity_poly.pdbx_strand_id
1 'polypeptide(L)'
;MKTERIIIYVVIMVSLVLSVTANCRSLPRTAGLDYIGVIVGILALLVTALITWNIYSVVDFNRKKDELIRQEQIVKKLVTLVDEGLSKNAAVTEQSFSAIYLYLITKKEPMSLEYWYLNHVLFAILRYSESGNFEVCNALIKMLMESVIDPSKIKIRKERLSEFLQITSQIKRKDKIENYAELVRIVSSLGIRA
;
A
#
# COMPACT_ATOMS: atom_id res chain seq x y z
N MET A 1 -10.69 -27.69 -19.53
CA MET A 1 -11.46 -27.05 -18.43
C MET A 1 -12.83 -26.48 -18.81
N LYS A 2 -12.98 -25.52 -19.76
CA LYS A 2 -14.32 -24.99 -20.13
C LYS A 2 -15.18 -26.02 -20.88
N THR A 3 -14.58 -26.75 -21.81
CA THR A 3 -15.26 -27.77 -22.63
C THR A 3 -15.73 -28.98 -21.82
N GLU A 4 -14.92 -29.45 -20.87
CA GLU A 4 -15.28 -30.59 -20.00
C GLU A 4 -16.46 -30.28 -19.08
N ARG A 5 -16.54 -29.05 -18.54
CA ARG A 5 -17.68 -28.62 -17.72
C ARG A 5 -18.96 -28.57 -18.54
N ILE A 6 -18.90 -28.07 -19.78
CA ILE A 6 -20.05 -28.02 -20.70
C ILE A 6 -20.54 -29.43 -21.03
N ILE A 7 -19.61 -30.37 -21.29
CA ILE A 7 -19.96 -31.78 -21.57
C ILE A 7 -20.67 -32.42 -20.38
N ILE A 8 -20.19 -32.19 -19.15
CA ILE A 8 -20.84 -32.71 -17.94
C ILE A 8 -22.26 -32.12 -17.78
N TYR A 9 -22.44 -30.82 -18.01
CA TYR A 9 -23.77 -30.21 -17.95
C TYR A 9 -24.72 -30.78 -19.01
N VAL A 10 -24.23 -31.03 -20.23
CA VAL A 10 -25.03 -31.61 -21.32
C VAL A 10 -25.45 -33.05 -20.98
N VAL A 11 -24.54 -33.88 -20.47
CA VAL A 11 -24.83 -35.28 -20.11
C VAL A 11 -25.85 -35.37 -18.97
N ILE A 12 -25.74 -34.50 -17.95
CA ILE A 12 -26.71 -34.44 -16.85
C ILE A 12 -28.09 -34.04 -17.38
N MET A 13 -28.16 -33.02 -18.24
CA MET A 13 -29.44 -32.57 -18.81
C MET A 13 -30.08 -33.64 -19.69
N VAL A 14 -29.30 -34.35 -20.50
CA VAL A 14 -29.79 -35.45 -21.35
C VAL A 14 -30.31 -36.61 -20.50
N SER A 15 -29.59 -37.00 -19.45
CA SER A 15 -30.04 -38.07 -18.53
C SER A 15 -31.33 -37.70 -17.81
N LEU A 16 -31.49 -36.44 -17.39
CA LEU A 16 -32.67 -35.97 -16.67
C LEU A 16 -33.91 -35.98 -17.58
N VAL A 17 -33.77 -35.55 -18.83
CA VAL A 17 -34.83 -35.58 -19.84
C VAL A 17 -35.23 -37.02 -20.18
N LEU A 18 -34.26 -37.94 -20.29
CA LEU A 18 -34.54 -39.36 -20.55
C LEU A 18 -35.28 -40.02 -19.39
N SER A 19 -34.88 -39.74 -18.14
CA SER A 19 -35.58 -40.25 -16.94
C SER A 19 -37.02 -39.73 -16.85
N VAL A 20 -37.25 -38.45 -17.14
CA VAL A 20 -38.61 -37.87 -17.16
C VAL A 20 -39.45 -38.50 -18.28
N THR A 21 -38.89 -38.66 -19.47
CA THR A 21 -39.58 -39.26 -20.63
C THR A 21 -39.94 -40.73 -20.38
N ALA A 22 -39.06 -41.48 -19.70
CA ALA A 22 -39.31 -42.87 -19.31
C ALA A 22 -40.42 -42.98 -18.25
N ASN A 23 -40.46 -42.07 -17.27
CA ASN A 23 -41.50 -42.05 -16.23
C ASN A 23 -42.89 -41.71 -16.82
N CYS A 24 -42.95 -40.78 -17.77
CA CYS A 24 -44.18 -40.43 -18.49
C CYS A 24 -44.71 -41.59 -19.37
N ARG A 25 -43.85 -42.51 -19.81
CA ARG A 25 -44.24 -43.69 -20.61
C ARG A 25 -44.70 -44.89 -19.77
N SER A 26 -44.25 -45.00 -18.52
CA SER A 26 -44.42 -46.22 -17.71
C SER A 26 -45.76 -46.32 -16.95
N LEU A 27 -46.48 -45.20 -16.74
CA LEU A 27 -47.73 -45.18 -15.95
C LEU A 27 -48.93 -44.65 -16.77
N PRO A 28 -49.84 -45.52 -17.26
CA PRO A 28 -51.05 -45.07 -17.96
C PRO A 28 -52.05 -44.41 -17.00
N ARG A 29 -52.60 -43.28 -17.44
CA ARG A 29 -53.55 -42.39 -16.73
C ARG A 29 -54.74 -43.17 -16.18
N THR A 30 -54.75 -43.42 -14.88
CA THR A 30 -55.89 -43.97 -14.15
C THR A 30 -56.21 -43.02 -12.98
N ALA A 31 -57.43 -42.49 -12.99
CA ALA A 31 -57.99 -41.48 -12.07
C ALA A 31 -57.56 -40.00 -12.29
N GLY A 32 -58.32 -39.30 -13.15
CA GLY A 32 -58.83 -37.91 -13.01
C GLY A 32 -57.91 -36.71 -12.75
N LEU A 33 -56.76 -36.87 -12.09
CA LEU A 33 -55.88 -35.80 -11.65
C LEU A 33 -54.49 -36.06 -12.27
N ASP A 34 -53.93 -35.08 -12.99
CA ASP A 34 -52.67 -35.18 -13.73
C ASP A 34 -51.45 -35.26 -12.78
N TYR A 35 -51.33 -36.37 -12.04
CA TYR A 35 -50.26 -36.65 -11.07
C TYR A 35 -48.86 -36.62 -11.71
N ILE A 36 -48.77 -37.01 -12.98
CA ILE A 36 -47.55 -36.90 -13.79
C ILE A 36 -47.11 -35.44 -13.92
N GLY A 37 -48.06 -34.52 -14.15
CA GLY A 37 -47.77 -33.09 -14.24
C GLY A 37 -47.26 -32.51 -12.92
N VAL A 38 -47.82 -32.96 -11.78
CA VAL A 38 -47.38 -32.53 -10.44
C VAL A 38 -45.95 -32.98 -10.14
N ILE A 39 -45.61 -34.24 -10.44
CA ILE A 39 -44.25 -34.76 -10.25
C ILE A 39 -43.24 -33.99 -11.12
N VAL A 40 -43.56 -33.80 -12.41
CA VAL A 40 -42.68 -33.08 -13.33
C VAL A 40 -42.53 -31.61 -12.94
N GLY A 41 -43.59 -30.98 -12.43
CA GLY A 41 -43.55 -29.60 -11.92
C GLY A 41 -42.63 -29.43 -10.70
N ILE A 42 -42.74 -30.33 -9.72
CA ILE A 42 -41.86 -30.31 -8.53
C ILE A 42 -40.40 -30.56 -8.93
N LEU A 43 -40.17 -31.51 -9.83
CA LEU A 43 -38.82 -31.81 -10.33
C LEU A 43 -38.22 -30.61 -11.08
N ALA A 44 -39.00 -29.94 -11.92
CA ALA A 44 -38.57 -28.75 -12.66
C ALA A 44 -38.26 -27.57 -11.72
N LEU A 45 -39.05 -27.39 -10.66
CA LEU A 45 -38.81 -26.37 -9.64
C LEU A 45 -37.50 -26.63 -8.88
N LEU A 46 -37.27 -27.89 -8.50
CA LEU A 46 -36.04 -28.31 -7.83
C LEU A 46 -34.79 -28.09 -8.71
N VAL A 47 -34.85 -28.51 -9.98
CA VAL A 47 -33.74 -28.35 -10.93
C VAL A 47 -33.44 -26.88 -11.19
N THR A 48 -34.47 -26.05 -11.35
CA THR A 48 -34.32 -24.61 -11.55
C THR A 48 -33.61 -23.94 -10.37
N ALA A 49 -34.03 -24.26 -9.13
CA ALA A 49 -33.37 -23.77 -7.93
C ALA A 49 -31.90 -24.19 -7.84
N LEU A 50 -31.58 -25.43 -8.23
CA LEU A 50 -30.22 -25.97 -8.22
C LEU A 50 -29.31 -25.29 -9.26
N ILE A 51 -29.83 -24.99 -10.46
CA ILE A 51 -29.11 -24.26 -11.51
C ILE A 51 -28.87 -22.82 -11.07
N THR A 52 -29.87 -22.14 -10.52
CA THR A 52 -29.73 -20.77 -10.01
C THR A 52 -28.67 -20.67 -8.93
N TRP A 53 -28.63 -21.63 -7.99
CA TRP A 53 -27.59 -21.67 -6.94
C TRP A 53 -26.18 -21.88 -7.51
N ASN A 54 -26.02 -22.79 -8.47
CA ASN A 54 -24.73 -23.04 -9.13
C ASN A 54 -24.22 -21.80 -9.87
N ILE A 55 -25.10 -21.11 -10.62
CA ILE A 55 -24.74 -19.89 -11.34
C ILE A 55 -24.33 -18.79 -10.34
N TYR A 56 -25.10 -18.60 -9.27
CA TYR A 56 -24.79 -17.60 -8.24
C TYR A 56 -23.41 -17.84 -7.60
N SER A 57 -23.11 -19.09 -7.23
CA SER A 57 -21.82 -19.48 -6.64
C SER A 57 -20.63 -19.21 -7.56
N VAL A 58 -20.75 -19.53 -8.86
CA VAL A 58 -19.68 -19.27 -9.85
C VAL A 58 -19.47 -17.78 -10.06
N VAL A 59 -20.55 -16.99 -10.12
CA VAL A 59 -20.46 -15.53 -10.27
C VAL A 59 -19.81 -14.89 -9.03
N ASP A 60 -20.21 -15.27 -7.82
CA ASP A 60 -19.61 -14.73 -6.59
C ASP A 60 -18.14 -15.13 -6.45
N PHE A 61 -17.77 -16.36 -6.84
CA PHE A 61 -16.38 -16.81 -6.86
C PHE A 61 -15.52 -16.00 -7.84
N ASN A 62 -16.01 -15.76 -9.06
CA ASN A 62 -15.28 -14.95 -10.04
C ASN A 62 -15.12 -13.50 -9.56
N ARG A 63 -16.15 -12.92 -8.97
CA ARG A 63 -16.08 -11.57 -8.40
C ARG A 63 -15.01 -11.47 -7.30
N LYS A 64 -15.00 -12.41 -6.36
CA LYS A 64 -13.99 -12.48 -5.30
C LYS A 64 -12.59 -12.68 -5.87
N LYS A 65 -12.42 -13.49 -6.91
CA LYS A 65 -11.14 -13.68 -7.57
C LYS A 65 -10.63 -12.39 -8.22
N ASP A 66 -11.49 -11.64 -8.90
CA ASP A 66 -11.11 -10.37 -9.52
C ASP A 66 -10.74 -9.31 -8.46
N GLU A 67 -11.47 -9.27 -7.34
CA GLU A 67 -11.13 -8.41 -6.19
C GLU A 67 -9.77 -8.77 -5.59
N LEU A 68 -9.47 -10.07 -5.42
CA LEU A 68 -8.18 -10.55 -4.92
C LEU A 68 -7.02 -10.20 -5.88
N ILE A 69 -7.21 -10.39 -7.19
CA ILE A 69 -6.20 -10.02 -8.19
C ILE A 69 -5.92 -8.51 -8.14
N ARG A 70 -6.95 -7.68 -8.02
CA ARG A 70 -6.79 -6.23 -7.89
C ARG A 70 -6.03 -5.86 -6.62
N GLN A 71 -6.38 -6.46 -5.49
CA GLN A 71 -5.65 -6.22 -4.24
C GLN A 71 -4.18 -6.65 -4.34
N GLU A 72 -3.90 -7.83 -4.91
CA GLU A 72 -2.54 -8.31 -5.09
C GLU A 72 -1.72 -7.36 -5.99
N GLN A 73 -2.32 -6.83 -7.04
CA GLN A 73 -1.68 -5.82 -7.89
C GLN A 73 -1.39 -4.51 -7.15
N ILE A 74 -2.31 -4.04 -6.31
CA ILE A 74 -2.11 -2.83 -5.50
C ILE A 74 -0.98 -3.07 -4.49
N VAL A 75 -0.98 -4.21 -3.80
CA VAL A 75 0.07 -4.58 -2.84
C VAL A 75 1.41 -4.68 -3.55
N LYS A 76 1.50 -5.34 -4.71
CA LYS A 76 2.74 -5.41 -5.50
C LYS A 76 3.26 -4.02 -5.87
N LYS A 77 2.39 -3.13 -6.34
CA LYS A 77 2.77 -1.73 -6.65
C LYS A 77 3.26 -0.97 -5.41
N LEU A 78 2.59 -1.13 -4.27
CA LEU A 78 3.02 -0.51 -3.02
C LEU A 78 4.37 -1.05 -2.57
N VAL A 79 4.58 -2.35 -2.64
CA VAL A 79 5.87 -2.99 -2.30
C VAL A 79 6.98 -2.48 -3.21
N THR A 80 6.78 -2.41 -4.53
CA THR A 80 7.81 -1.88 -5.44
C THR A 80 8.10 -0.40 -5.19
N LEU A 81 7.08 0.41 -4.92
CA LEU A 81 7.27 1.84 -4.61
C LEU A 81 8.05 2.05 -3.30
N VAL A 82 7.75 1.24 -2.28
CA VAL A 82 8.47 1.28 -1.00
C VAL A 82 9.90 0.80 -1.17
N ASP A 83 10.13 -0.28 -1.92
CA ASP A 83 11.46 -0.84 -2.18
C ASP A 83 12.35 0.12 -2.99
N GLU A 84 11.82 0.73 -4.05
CA GLU A 84 12.52 1.77 -4.80
C GLU A 84 12.85 2.99 -3.92
N GLY A 85 11.90 3.41 -3.08
CA GLY A 85 12.08 4.53 -2.15
C GLY A 85 13.16 4.22 -1.11
N LEU A 86 13.16 3.02 -0.55
CA LEU A 86 14.17 2.56 0.41
C LEU A 86 15.55 2.49 -0.23
N SER A 87 15.65 1.92 -1.43
CA SER A 87 16.90 1.82 -2.19
C SER A 87 17.47 3.19 -2.55
N LYS A 88 16.63 4.13 -3.02
CA LYS A 88 17.04 5.51 -3.29
C LYS A 88 17.53 6.22 -2.02
N ASN A 89 16.80 6.08 -0.92
CA ASN A 89 17.18 6.67 0.37
C ASN A 89 18.48 6.09 0.92
N ALA A 90 18.70 4.78 0.77
CA ALA A 90 19.95 4.13 1.13
C ALA A 90 21.11 4.67 0.29
N ALA A 91 20.95 4.76 -1.05
CA ALA A 91 21.96 5.30 -1.94
C ALA A 91 22.36 6.75 -1.60
N VAL A 92 21.41 7.61 -1.28
CA VAL A 92 21.69 9.00 -0.85
C VAL A 92 22.46 9.03 0.47
N THR A 93 22.14 8.11 1.39
CA THR A 93 22.84 8.01 2.68
C THR A 93 24.28 7.55 2.48
N GLU A 94 24.51 6.52 1.67
CA GLU A 94 25.85 6.04 1.28
C GLU A 94 26.66 7.13 0.56
N GLN A 95 26.02 7.88 -0.34
CA GLN A 95 26.66 9.02 -1.00
C GLN A 95 27.07 10.11 0.00
N SER A 96 26.22 10.38 0.99
CA SER A 96 26.51 11.38 2.03
C SER A 96 27.69 10.93 2.91
N PHE A 97 27.74 9.66 3.31
CA PHE A 97 28.89 9.09 4.01
C PHE A 97 30.16 9.13 3.16
N SER A 98 30.08 8.77 1.89
CA SER A 98 31.20 8.85 0.94
C SER A 98 31.76 10.27 0.84
N ALA A 99 30.88 11.28 0.77
CA ALA A 99 31.29 12.69 0.77
C ALA A 99 32.01 13.11 2.06
N ILE A 100 31.54 12.64 3.22
CA ILE A 100 32.19 12.88 4.52
C ILE A 100 33.58 12.24 4.56
N TYR A 101 33.71 10.98 4.13
CA TYR A 101 35.01 10.30 4.10
C TYR A 101 35.98 10.96 3.12
N LEU A 102 35.51 11.39 1.95
CA LEU A 102 36.34 12.14 0.99
C LEU A 102 36.84 13.45 1.60
N TYR A 103 36.00 14.16 2.35
CA TYR A 103 36.41 15.35 3.09
C TYR A 103 37.49 15.02 4.14
N LEU A 104 37.31 13.96 4.93
CA LEU A 104 38.30 13.54 5.93
C LEU A 104 39.68 13.20 5.32
N ILE A 105 39.68 12.60 4.12
CA ILE A 105 40.92 12.22 3.41
C ILE A 105 41.59 13.45 2.78
N THR A 106 40.82 14.29 2.08
CA THR A 106 41.38 15.37 1.26
C THR A 106 41.56 16.68 2.00
N LYS A 107 40.87 16.85 3.14
CA LYS A 107 40.72 18.12 3.89
C LYS A 107 40.28 19.31 3.03
N LYS A 108 39.76 19.07 1.82
CA LYS A 108 39.18 20.08 0.95
C LYS A 108 37.68 20.07 1.14
N GLU A 109 37.11 21.22 1.46
CA GLU A 109 35.67 21.41 1.68
C GLU A 109 34.94 21.68 0.36
N PRO A 110 34.18 20.72 -0.22
CA PRO A 110 33.20 21.05 -1.25
C PRO A 110 31.96 21.74 -0.65
N MET A 111 31.62 21.42 0.60
CA MET A 111 30.53 21.99 1.44
C MET A 111 30.94 21.89 2.91
N SER A 112 30.44 22.78 3.79
CA SER A 112 30.79 22.72 5.23
C SER A 112 30.24 21.44 5.87
N LEU A 113 30.99 20.84 6.80
CA LEU A 113 30.57 19.62 7.52
C LEU A 113 29.26 19.84 8.30
N GLU A 114 29.09 21.06 8.81
CA GLU A 114 27.90 21.53 9.52
C GLU A 114 26.63 21.44 8.65
N TYR A 115 26.75 21.68 7.33
CA TYR A 115 25.63 21.56 6.40
C TYR A 115 25.12 20.11 6.29
N TRP A 116 26.02 19.15 6.11
CA TRP A 116 25.66 17.73 5.98
C TRP A 116 25.07 17.20 7.28
N TYR A 117 25.65 17.59 8.41
CA TYR A 117 25.12 17.27 9.73
C TYR A 117 23.69 17.79 9.91
N LEU A 118 23.45 19.08 9.65
CA LEU A 118 22.14 19.69 9.79
C LEU A 118 21.10 19.01 8.89
N ASN A 119 21.46 18.73 7.64
CA ASN A 119 20.59 18.03 6.70
C ASN A 119 20.15 16.66 7.25
N HIS A 120 21.09 15.86 7.73
CA HIS A 120 20.77 14.53 8.27
C HIS A 120 19.94 14.59 9.54
N VAL A 121 20.24 15.50 10.47
CA VAL A 121 19.46 15.67 11.70
C VAL A 121 18.02 16.09 11.37
N LEU A 122 17.84 17.01 10.43
CA LEU A 122 16.52 17.48 10.03
C LEU A 122 15.67 16.36 9.40
N PHE A 123 16.25 15.56 8.51
CA PHE A 123 15.58 14.37 7.95
C PHE A 123 15.30 13.30 9.00
N ALA A 124 16.19 13.11 9.98
CA ALA A 124 15.95 12.19 11.08
C ALA A 124 14.76 12.65 11.94
N ILE A 125 14.70 13.93 12.31
CA ILE A 125 13.57 14.50 13.07
C ILE A 125 12.26 14.33 12.30
N LEU A 126 12.24 14.60 10.99
CA LEU A 126 11.06 14.40 10.16
C LEU A 126 10.55 12.95 10.25
N ARG A 127 11.43 11.97 9.99
CA ARG A 127 11.10 10.54 10.01
C ARG A 127 10.66 10.04 11.38
N TYR A 128 11.31 10.49 12.46
CA TYR A 128 10.89 10.14 13.82
C TYR A 128 9.55 10.78 14.21
N SER A 129 9.22 11.96 13.69
CA SER A 129 7.89 12.55 13.89
C SER A 129 6.79 11.75 13.19
N GLU A 130 7.09 11.17 12.02
CA GLU A 130 6.18 10.30 11.27
C GLU A 130 5.91 8.97 11.98
N SER A 131 6.95 8.37 12.59
CA SER A 131 6.81 7.16 13.40
C SER A 131 6.19 7.42 14.78
N GLY A 132 6.07 8.70 15.18
CA GLY A 132 5.48 9.12 16.44
C GLY A 132 6.41 9.04 17.64
N ASN A 133 7.72 8.89 17.42
CA ASN A 133 8.72 8.87 18.48
C ASN A 133 9.24 10.29 18.79
N PHE A 134 8.43 11.03 19.55
CA PHE A 134 8.70 12.45 19.86
C PHE A 134 9.85 12.66 20.84
N GLU A 135 10.15 11.67 21.70
CA GLU A 135 11.28 11.72 22.62
C GLU A 135 12.61 11.81 21.86
N VAL A 136 12.77 10.99 20.82
CA VAL A 136 13.97 11.02 19.95
C VAL A 136 14.04 12.32 19.17
N CYS A 137 12.91 12.86 18.69
CA CYS A 137 12.88 14.18 18.07
C CYS A 137 13.43 15.26 19.02
N ASN A 138 12.96 15.29 20.27
CA ASN A 138 13.41 16.26 21.27
C ASN A 138 14.91 16.09 21.61
N ALA A 139 15.38 14.84 21.72
CA ALA A 139 16.79 14.55 21.96
C ALA A 139 17.70 15.01 20.80
N LEU A 140 17.27 14.78 19.55
CA LEU A 140 17.99 15.25 18.36
C LEU A 140 18.04 16.77 18.27
N ILE A 141 16.95 17.46 18.60
CA ILE A 141 16.93 18.92 18.63
C ILE A 141 17.88 19.45 19.71
N LYS A 142 17.88 18.82 20.90
CA LYS A 142 18.81 19.20 21.97
C LYS A 142 20.27 19.00 21.56
N MET A 143 20.59 17.86 20.94
CA MET A 143 21.93 17.59 20.42
C MET A 143 22.34 18.61 19.34
N LEU A 144 21.39 19.01 18.48
CA LEU A 144 21.62 20.05 17.48
C LEU A 144 21.96 21.39 18.13
N MET A 145 21.23 21.77 19.19
CA MET A 145 21.50 23.00 19.96
C MET A 145 22.88 22.97 20.62
N GLU A 146 23.30 21.82 21.15
CA GLU A 146 24.60 21.66 21.80
C GLU A 146 25.77 21.65 20.79
N SER A 147 25.53 21.14 19.58
CA SER A 147 26.56 20.96 18.55
C SER A 147 26.72 22.17 17.63
N VAL A 148 25.64 22.93 17.38
CA VAL A 148 25.65 24.10 16.49
C VAL A 148 25.67 25.37 17.32
N ILE A 149 26.88 25.78 17.72
CA ILE A 149 27.11 26.93 18.62
C ILE A 149 26.77 28.28 17.94
N ASP A 150 26.90 28.38 16.60
CA ASP A 150 26.52 29.58 15.85
C ASP A 150 25.96 29.22 14.45
N PRO A 151 24.63 29.04 14.31
CA PRO A 151 23.99 28.67 13.04
C PRO A 151 24.21 29.72 11.93
N SER A 152 24.50 30.96 12.28
CA SER A 152 24.75 32.07 11.34
C SER A 152 26.04 31.88 10.53
N LYS A 153 27.00 31.09 11.03
CA LYS A 153 28.26 30.77 10.34
C LYS A 153 28.08 29.75 9.22
N ILE A 154 27.00 28.97 9.26
CA ILE A 154 26.66 28.00 8.24
C ILE A 154 26.10 28.75 7.03
N LYS A 155 26.99 29.04 6.07
CA LYS A 155 26.63 29.75 4.83
C LYS A 155 26.03 28.80 3.79
N ILE A 156 24.72 28.90 3.57
CA ILE A 156 23.97 28.08 2.61
C ILE A 156 23.37 28.93 1.49
N ARG A 157 23.16 28.30 0.32
CA ARG A 157 22.42 28.94 -0.78
C ARG A 157 20.97 29.17 -0.38
N LYS A 158 20.38 30.26 -0.89
CA LYS A 158 18.98 30.63 -0.61
C LYS A 158 17.97 29.51 -0.95
N GLU A 159 18.19 28.81 -2.06
CA GLU A 159 17.37 27.66 -2.50
C GLU A 159 17.37 26.53 -1.44
N ARG A 160 18.52 26.28 -0.82
CA ARG A 160 18.68 25.22 0.19
C ARG A 160 18.07 25.60 1.53
N LEU A 161 18.10 26.89 1.87
CA LEU A 161 17.39 27.40 3.04
C LEU A 161 15.87 27.17 2.89
N SER A 162 15.30 27.42 1.71
CA SER A 162 13.90 27.12 1.45
C SER A 162 13.59 25.62 1.54
N GLU A 163 14.48 24.74 1.07
CA GLU A 163 14.33 23.28 1.24
C GLU A 163 14.29 22.89 2.72
N PHE A 164 15.22 23.40 3.54
CA PHE A 164 15.23 23.10 4.97
C PHE A 164 13.99 23.61 5.69
N LEU A 165 13.53 24.84 5.41
CA LEU A 165 12.29 25.37 5.96
C LEU A 165 11.07 24.53 5.54
N GLN A 166 11.05 24.07 4.29
CA GLN A 166 10.01 23.18 3.81
C GLN A 166 10.02 21.84 4.58
N ILE A 167 11.18 21.23 4.80
CA ILE A 167 11.30 19.99 5.58
C ILE A 167 10.85 20.22 7.03
N THR A 168 11.25 21.34 7.65
CA THR A 168 10.80 21.67 9.02
C THR A 168 9.28 21.83 9.08
N SER A 169 8.67 22.38 8.03
CA SER A 169 7.22 22.57 7.94
C SER A 169 6.44 21.25 7.81
N GLN A 170 7.05 20.21 7.24
CA GLN A 170 6.42 18.89 7.03
C GLN A 170 6.44 17.99 8.26
N ILE A 171 7.16 18.37 9.31
CA ILE A 171 7.20 17.64 10.59
C ILE A 171 5.78 17.47 11.14
N LYS A 172 5.38 16.23 11.42
CA LYS A 172 4.04 15.89 11.88
C LYS A 172 3.92 16.07 13.39
N ARG A 173 2.71 16.47 13.84
CA ARG A 173 2.36 16.66 15.26
C ARG A 173 3.37 17.53 16.01
N LYS A 174 3.58 18.74 15.46
CA LYS A 174 4.51 19.78 15.98
C LYS A 174 4.20 20.16 17.42
N ASP A 175 2.94 20.10 17.80
CA ASP A 175 2.41 20.33 19.15
C ASP A 175 2.99 19.38 20.21
N LYS A 176 3.47 18.19 19.80
CA LYS A 176 4.05 17.20 20.71
C LYS A 176 5.58 17.28 20.83
N ILE A 177 6.21 18.17 20.06
CA ILE A 177 7.66 18.36 20.05
C ILE A 177 7.94 19.65 20.81
N GLU A 178 8.32 19.52 22.08
CA GLU A 178 8.57 20.64 23.01
C GLU A 178 9.58 21.65 22.43
N ASN A 179 10.64 21.14 21.81
CA ASN A 179 11.72 21.99 21.25
C ASN A 179 11.51 22.37 19.78
N TYR A 180 10.30 22.23 19.22
CA TYR A 180 10.05 22.49 17.80
C TYR A 180 10.27 23.95 17.40
N ALA A 181 9.83 24.89 18.24
CA ALA A 181 10.02 26.32 17.99
C ALA A 181 11.51 26.67 17.85
N GLU A 182 12.34 26.00 18.64
CA GLU A 182 13.79 26.18 18.66
C GLU A 182 14.45 25.63 17.41
N LEU A 183 13.99 24.47 16.91
CA LEU A 183 14.42 23.92 15.63
C LEU A 183 14.13 24.89 14.47
N VAL A 184 12.94 25.50 14.44
CA VAL A 184 12.58 26.50 13.42
C VAL A 184 13.47 27.73 13.54
N ARG A 185 13.80 28.17 14.76
CA ARG A 185 14.72 29.29 15.01
C ARG A 185 16.11 29.01 14.46
N ILE A 186 16.66 27.82 14.73
CA ILE A 186 17.98 27.39 14.22
C ILE A 186 17.99 27.42 12.69
N VAL A 187 17.01 26.77 12.04
CA VAL A 187 16.94 26.71 10.58
C VAL A 187 16.77 28.11 9.97
N SER A 188 15.98 28.98 10.59
CA SER A 188 15.73 30.34 10.11
C SER A 188 16.94 31.28 10.31
N SER A 189 17.82 30.95 11.25
CA SER A 189 19.02 31.74 11.58
C SER A 189 20.26 31.40 10.75
N LEU A 190 20.16 30.46 9.80
CA LEU A 190 21.27 30.07 8.94
C LEU A 190 21.69 31.22 8.01
N GLY A 191 23.01 31.39 7.85
CA GLY A 191 23.57 32.43 7.00
C GLY A 191 23.30 32.17 5.52
N ILE A 192 22.84 33.19 4.79
CA ILE A 192 22.67 33.10 3.33
C ILE A 192 23.99 33.45 2.65
N ARG A 193 24.53 32.52 1.85
CA ARG A 193 25.62 32.80 0.92
C ARG A 193 25.01 33.49 -0.31
N ALA A 194 25.35 34.77 -0.47
CA ALA A 194 25.06 35.53 -1.70
C ALA A 194 25.76 34.89 -2.91
#